data_AF-A0A0F7ZTN1-F1
#
_entry.id   AF-A0A0F7ZTN1-F1
#
_cell.length_a   1.000
_cell.length_b   1.000
_cell.length_c   1.000
_cell.angle_alpha   90.00
_cell.angle_beta   90.00
_cell.angle_gamma   90.00
#
_symmetry.space_group_name_H-M   'P 1'
#
loop_
_entity.id
_entity.type
_entity.pdbx_description
1 polymer ?
#
loop_
_entity_poly.entity_id
_entity_poly.type
_entity_poly.pdbx_seq_one_letter_code
_entity_poly.pdbx_strand_id
1 'polypeptide(L)'
;MLPIGHTWPSRRGVALVGDAAHLMMSWAGEGVNLALRDALDLAEAISQAWLTFASSSPSCPTAFQEMLLPLVADFERSMFARAREAAQETWDNSKILFSQDGATAMAELLASYGLPQ
;
A
#
# COMPACT_ATOMS: atom_id res chain seq x y z
N MET A 1 4.64 -4.94 12.86
CA MET A 1 4.06 -5.17 11.53
C MET A 1 2.57 -5.41 11.70
N LEU A 2 1.74 -4.76 10.89
CA LEU A 2 0.30 -5.02 10.87
C LEU A 2 0.02 -6.44 10.35
N PRO A 3 -1.12 -7.07 10.71
CA PRO A 3 -1.48 -8.37 10.18
C PRO A 3 -1.50 -8.38 8.65
N ILE A 4 -0.97 -9.45 8.03
CA ILE A 4 -1.01 -9.60 6.56
C ILE A 4 -2.47 -9.63 6.11
N GLY A 5 -2.82 -8.80 5.13
CA GLY A 5 -4.19 -8.65 4.66
C GLY A 5 -5.09 -7.82 5.57
N HIS A 6 -4.53 -7.03 6.48
CA HIS A 6 -5.30 -6.03 7.23
C HIS A 6 -5.96 -5.02 6.27
N THR A 7 -7.27 -4.87 6.41
CA THR A 7 -8.09 -3.94 5.61
C THR A 7 -9.15 -3.30 6.49
N TRP A 8 -9.76 -2.23 5.98
CA TRP A 8 -10.89 -1.57 6.63
C TRP A 8 -11.93 -1.11 5.60
N PRO A 9 -13.19 -0.90 6.01
CA PRO A 9 -14.18 -0.22 5.18
C PRO A 9 -13.83 1.25 4.99
N SER A 10 -13.95 1.74 3.76
CA SER A 10 -13.72 3.15 3.42
C SER A 10 -14.63 4.09 4.18
N ARG A 11 -14.08 5.21 4.67
CA ARG A 11 -14.82 6.21 5.44
C ARG A 11 -14.70 7.60 4.84
N ARG A 12 -15.77 8.38 4.94
CA ARG A 12 -15.78 9.77 4.48
C ARG A 12 -14.81 10.62 5.31
N GLY A 13 -14.02 11.44 4.62
CA GLY A 13 -13.17 12.47 5.24
C GLY A 13 -11.88 11.97 5.89
N VAL A 14 -11.53 10.69 5.74
CA VAL A 14 -10.29 10.13 6.27
C VAL A 14 -9.75 9.05 5.34
N ALA A 15 -8.43 9.05 5.14
CA ALA A 15 -7.67 8.00 4.48
C ALA A 15 -6.33 7.85 5.23
N LEU A 16 -5.75 6.65 5.21
CA LEU A 16 -4.42 6.36 5.75
C LEU A 16 -3.47 6.03 4.60
N VAL A 17 -2.19 6.36 4.75
CA VAL A 17 -1.13 6.09 3.78
C VAL A 17 0.14 5.65 4.50
N GLY A 18 1.05 4.95 3.81
CA GLY A 18 2.34 4.56 4.36
C GLY A 18 2.23 3.71 5.63
N ASP A 19 3.13 3.92 6.60
CA ASP A 19 3.17 3.15 7.84
C ASP A 19 1.87 3.21 8.66
N ALA A 20 1.12 4.31 8.57
CA ALA A 20 -0.19 4.40 9.22
C ALA A 20 -1.20 3.41 8.62
N ALA A 21 -1.05 3.06 7.34
CA ALA A 21 -1.91 2.14 6.61
C ALA A 21 -1.40 0.69 6.62
N HIS A 22 -0.09 0.48 6.47
CA HIS A 22 0.45 -0.85 6.18
C HIS A 22 1.86 -1.09 6.74
N LEU A 23 2.14 -0.59 7.95
CA LEU A 23 3.43 -0.82 8.64
C LEU A 23 3.93 -2.26 8.50
N MET A 24 5.04 -2.41 7.79
CA MET A 24 5.74 -3.67 7.54
C MET A 24 7.21 -3.56 7.93
N MET A 25 7.87 -4.70 8.16
CA MET A 25 9.30 -4.67 8.48
C MET A 25 10.15 -4.41 7.22
N SER A 26 11.33 -3.84 7.40
CA SER A 26 12.21 -3.38 6.31
C SER A 26 12.84 -4.49 5.44
N TRP A 27 12.53 -5.77 5.68
CA TRP A 27 13.22 -6.91 5.05
C TRP A 27 12.87 -7.13 3.57
N ALA A 28 11.78 -6.53 3.07
CA ALA A 28 11.50 -6.47 1.63
C ALA A 28 11.96 -5.16 0.97
N GLY A 29 12.44 -4.17 1.74
CA GLY A 29 12.95 -2.91 1.18
C GLY A 29 11.91 -1.94 0.61
N GLU A 30 10.61 -2.26 0.63
CA GLU A 30 9.58 -1.51 -0.11
C GLU A 30 8.80 -0.43 0.68
N GLY A 31 9.09 -0.25 1.98
CA GLY A 31 8.24 0.59 2.86
C GLY A 31 8.01 2.02 2.34
N VAL A 32 9.07 2.75 2.00
CA VAL A 32 8.95 4.15 1.54
C VAL A 32 8.39 4.25 0.12
N ASN A 33 8.73 3.31 -0.77
CA ASN A 33 8.22 3.31 -2.14
C ASN A 33 6.71 3.14 -2.18
N LEU A 34 6.18 2.24 -1.33
CA LEU A 34 4.74 2.05 -1.18
C LEU A 34 4.07 3.29 -0.61
N ALA A 35 4.66 3.93 0.41
CA ALA A 35 4.12 5.17 0.96
C ALA A 35 4.07 6.31 -0.09
N LEU A 36 5.10 6.43 -0.93
CA LEU A 36 5.11 7.40 -2.03
C LEU A 36 4.06 7.07 -3.10
N ARG A 37 3.87 5.78 -3.40
CA ARG A 37 2.83 5.35 -4.34
C ARG A 37 1.43 5.65 -3.82
N ASP A 38 1.20 5.46 -2.52
CA ASP A 38 -0.09 5.81 -1.91
C ASP A 38 -0.38 7.29 -1.99
N ALA A 39 0.64 8.13 -1.73
CA ALA A 39 0.51 9.58 -1.85
C ALA A 39 0.13 10.01 -3.27
N LEU A 40 0.73 9.37 -4.28
CA LEU A 40 0.39 9.62 -5.68
C LEU A 40 -1.06 9.22 -6.00
N ASP A 41 -1.42 7.97 -5.72
CA ASP A 41 -2.76 7.45 -6.04
C ASP A 41 -3.87 8.24 -5.30
N LEU A 42 -3.63 8.62 -4.03
CA LEU A 42 -4.57 9.45 -3.26
C LEU A 42 -4.67 10.88 -3.81
N ALA A 43 -3.55 11.48 -4.24
CA ALA A 43 -3.55 12.80 -4.86
C ALA A 43 -4.33 12.80 -6.19
N GLU A 44 -4.20 11.75 -6.99
CA GLU A 44 -4.98 11.56 -8.23
C GLU A 44 -6.48 11.47 -7.93
N ALA A 45 -6.88 10.68 -6.92
CA ALA A 45 -8.28 10.57 -6.50
C ALA A 45 -8.86 11.93 -6.04
N ILE A 46 -8.11 12.70 -5.26
CA ILE A 46 -8.52 14.04 -4.80
C ILE A 46 -8.64 15.01 -5.99
N SER A 47 -7.67 14.99 -6.91
CA SER A 47 -7.66 15.84 -8.10
C SER A 47 -8.85 15.55 -9.01
N GLN A 48 -9.14 14.26 -9.24
CA GLN A 48 -10.29 13.84 -10.03
C GLN A 48 -11.61 14.28 -9.38
N ALA A 49 -11.78 14.06 -8.07
CA ALA A 49 -12.95 14.53 -7.34
C ALA A 49 -13.14 16.05 -7.48
N TRP A 50 -12.05 16.81 -7.39
CA TRP A 50 -12.05 18.26 -7.51
C TRP A 50 -12.50 18.73 -8.90
N LEU A 51 -11.97 18.13 -9.97
CA LEU A 51 -12.37 18.48 -11.34
C LEU A 51 -13.85 18.24 -11.60
N THR A 52 -14.40 17.12 -11.10
CA THR A 52 -15.84 16.84 -11.17
C THR A 52 -16.63 17.83 -10.32
N PHE A 53 -16.21 18.12 -9.09
CA PHE A 53 -16.87 19.07 -8.22
C PHE A 53 -16.93 20.48 -8.84
N ALA A 54 -15.81 20.98 -9.36
CA ALA A 54 -15.69 22.31 -9.95
C ALA A 54 -16.56 22.49 -11.20
N SER A 55 -16.73 21.44 -12.00
CA SER A 55 -17.56 21.45 -13.21
C SER A 55 -19.07 21.33 -12.92
N SER A 56 -19.45 20.88 -11.73
CA SER A 56 -20.85 20.57 -11.37
C SER A 56 -21.58 21.69 -10.63
N SER A 57 -20.88 22.72 -10.12
CA SER A 57 -21.43 23.78 -9.24
C SER A 57 -22.44 23.26 -8.20
N PRO A 58 -22.06 22.31 -7.34
CA PRO A 58 -22.99 21.68 -6.41
C PRO A 58 -23.40 22.64 -5.28
N SER A 59 -24.68 22.58 -4.90
CA SER A 59 -25.25 23.38 -3.81
C SER A 59 -25.08 22.74 -2.42
N CYS A 60 -24.71 21.45 -2.37
CA CYS A 60 -24.60 20.70 -1.13
C CYS A 60 -23.18 20.80 -0.53
N PRO A 61 -23.02 21.19 0.75
CA PRO A 61 -21.71 21.27 1.42
C PRO A 61 -20.94 19.95 1.48
N THR A 62 -21.63 18.80 1.43
CA THR A 62 -21.01 17.47 1.46
C THR A 62 -20.74 16.88 0.08
N ALA A 63 -21.10 17.59 -1.01
CA ALA A 63 -20.99 17.05 -2.37
C ALA A 63 -19.57 16.61 -2.72
N PHE A 64 -18.54 17.36 -2.31
CA PHE A 64 -17.15 16.97 -2.55
C PHE A 64 -16.81 15.62 -1.86
N GLN A 65 -17.23 15.44 -0.60
CA GLN A 65 -16.97 14.21 0.14
C GLN A 65 -17.72 13.01 -0.45
N GLU A 66 -18.88 13.24 -1.05
CA GLU A 66 -19.66 12.21 -1.74
C GLU A 66 -19.01 11.79 -3.06
N MET A 67 -18.45 12.74 -3.80
CA MET A 67 -17.69 12.48 -5.03
C MET A 67 -16.34 11.80 -4.72
N LEU A 68 -15.70 12.16 -3.60
CA LEU A 68 -14.40 11.64 -3.23
C LEU A 68 -14.47 10.21 -2.65
N LEU A 69 -15.53 9.86 -1.92
CA LEU A 69 -15.65 8.56 -1.25
C LEU A 69 -15.41 7.33 -2.17
N PRO A 70 -16.06 7.20 -3.35
CA PRO A 70 -15.80 6.06 -4.22
C PRO A 70 -14.35 6.02 -4.73
N LEU A 71 -13.75 7.19 -5.02
CA LEU A 71 -12.37 7.28 -5.49
C LEU A 71 -11.35 6.88 -4.40
N VAL A 72 -11.60 7.29 -3.15
CA VAL A 72 -10.81 6.83 -1.99
C VAL A 72 -10.97 5.33 -1.78
N ALA A 73 -12.18 4.80 -1.95
CA ALA A 73 -12.40 3.36 -1.82
C ALA A 73 -11.62 2.56 -2.89
N ASP A 74 -11.49 3.10 -4.11
CA ASP A 74 -10.72 2.48 -5.19
C ASP A 74 -9.21 2.54 -4.93
N PHE A 75 -8.73 3.68 -4.43
CA PHE A 75 -7.37 3.86 -3.91
C PHE A 75 -7.07 2.83 -2.81
N GLU A 76 -7.91 2.74 -1.77
CA GLU A 76 -7.70 1.85 -0.63
C GLU A 76 -7.63 0.38 -1.08
N ARG A 77 -8.50 -0.05 -2.00
CA ARG A 77 -8.44 -1.42 -2.56
C ARG A 77 -7.12 -1.71 -3.25
N SER A 78 -6.62 -0.75 -4.02
CA SER A 78 -5.34 -0.88 -4.74
C SER A 78 -4.15 -0.89 -3.79
N MET A 79 -4.16 -0.01 -2.79
CA MET A 79 -3.18 0.04 -1.71
C MET A 79 -3.15 -1.27 -0.91
N PHE A 80 -4.31 -1.81 -0.51
CA PHE A 80 -4.39 -3.07 0.26
C PHE A 80 -3.79 -4.25 -0.50
N ALA A 81 -4.01 -4.33 -1.81
CA ALA A 81 -3.44 -5.39 -2.64
C ALA A 81 -1.91 -5.34 -2.61
N ARG A 82 -1.32 -4.17 -2.91
CA ARG A 82 0.14 -3.98 -2.88
C ARG A 82 0.75 -4.21 -1.49
N ALA A 83 0.12 -3.65 -0.47
CA ALA A 83 0.55 -3.80 0.91
C ALA A 83 0.58 -5.27 1.35
N ARG A 84 -0.43 -6.05 0.95
CA ARG A 84 -0.49 -7.48 1.24
C ARG A 84 0.66 -8.25 0.60
N GLU A 85 0.96 -7.97 -0.66
CA GLU A 85 2.06 -8.62 -1.39
C GLU A 85 3.41 -8.34 -0.72
N ALA A 86 3.73 -7.07 -0.46
CA ALA A 86 4.98 -6.68 0.19
C ALA A 86 5.09 -7.18 1.64
N ALA A 87 3.97 -7.21 2.38
CA ALA A 87 3.90 -7.79 3.71
C ALA A 87 4.18 -9.30 3.70
N GLN A 88 3.65 -10.03 2.71
CA GLN A 88 3.89 -11.46 2.56
C GLN A 88 5.35 -11.75 2.23
N GLU A 89 5.94 -11.00 1.29
CA GLU A 89 7.35 -11.11 0.95
C GLU A 89 8.25 -10.83 2.16
N THR A 90 7.96 -9.76 2.92
CA THR A 90 8.68 -9.43 4.16
C THR A 90 8.64 -10.58 5.15
N TRP A 91 7.47 -11.21 5.32
CA TRP A 91 7.29 -12.32 6.22
C TRP A 91 8.07 -13.55 5.77
N ASP A 92 8.07 -13.86 4.48
CA ASP A 92 8.81 -15.00 3.94
C ASP A 92 10.33 -14.76 3.99
N ASN A 93 10.80 -13.55 3.69
CA ASN A 93 12.20 -13.16 3.87
C ASN A 93 12.64 -13.27 5.35
N SER A 94 11.76 -12.91 6.28
CA SER A 94 12.07 -13.00 7.71
C SER A 94 12.31 -14.45 8.18
N LYS A 95 11.59 -15.43 7.59
CA LYS A 95 11.79 -16.86 7.91
C LYS A 95 13.17 -17.35 7.47
N ILE A 96 13.70 -16.80 6.38
CA ILE A 96 15.02 -17.16 5.87
C ILE A 96 16.09 -16.45 6.72
N LEU A 97 16.00 -15.13 6.85
CA LEU A 97 16.99 -14.27 7.52
C LEU A 97 17.18 -14.62 9.00
N PHE A 98 16.11 -15.00 9.70
CA PHE A 98 16.14 -15.30 11.14
C PHE A 98 16.02 -16.80 11.44
N SER A 99 16.24 -17.67 10.46
CA SER A 99 16.38 -19.10 10.72
C SER A 99 17.69 -19.44 11.41
N GLN A 100 17.74 -20.60 12.05
CA GLN A 100 18.94 -21.12 12.72
C GLN A 100 20.15 -21.21 11.77
N ASP A 101 19.90 -21.46 10.48
CA ASP A 101 20.89 -21.56 9.42
C ASP A 101 20.77 -20.42 8.38
N GLY A 102 20.35 -19.23 8.81
CA GLY A 102 19.95 -18.14 7.90
C GLY A 102 21.02 -17.72 6.88
N ALA A 103 22.30 -17.79 7.23
CA ALA A 103 23.40 -17.52 6.29
C ALA A 103 23.45 -18.56 5.15
N THR A 104 23.28 -19.85 5.47
CA THR A 104 23.25 -20.94 4.50
C THR A 104 22.01 -20.83 3.62
N ALA A 105 20.83 -20.62 4.21
CA ALA A 105 19.57 -20.48 3.49
C ALA A 105 19.60 -19.29 2.51
N MET A 106 20.21 -18.17 2.91
CA MET A 106 20.41 -17.01 2.03
C MET A 106 21.38 -17.32 0.88
N ALA A 107 22.46 -18.04 1.13
CA ALA A 107 23.41 -18.45 0.10
C ALA A 107 22.77 -19.40 -0.93
N GLU A 108 21.94 -20.34 -0.48
CA GLU A 108 21.18 -21.25 -1.35
C GLU A 108 20.15 -20.51 -2.20
N LEU A 109 19.44 -19.54 -1.62
CA LEU A 109 18.50 -18.68 -2.36
C LEU A 109 19.23 -17.92 -3.48
N LEU A 110 20.37 -17.30 -3.18
CA LEU A 110 21.17 -16.57 -4.17
C LEU A 110 21.69 -17.51 -5.29
N ALA A 111 22.12 -18.72 -4.93
CA ALA A 111 22.55 -19.72 -5.90
C ALA A 111 21.41 -20.18 -6.82
N SER A 112 20.15 -20.15 -6.34
CA SER A 112 18.98 -20.57 -7.12
C SER A 112 18.63 -19.64 -8.30
N TYR A 113 19.07 -18.37 -8.26
CA TYR A 113 18.84 -17.40 -9.35
C TYR A 113 19.73 -17.63 -10.58
N GLY A 114 20.65 -18.60 -10.53
CA GLY A 114 21.58 -18.90 -11.61
C GLY A 114 22.70 -17.87 -11.72
N LEU A 115 23.64 -18.12 -12.64
CA LEU A 115 24.70 -17.16 -12.93
C LEU A 115 24.10 -15.96 -13.68
N PRO A 116 24.52 -14.72 -13.35
CA PRO A 116 24.16 -13.56 -14.15
C PRO A 116 24.59 -13.79 -15.60
N GLN A 117 23.67 -13.54 -16.54
CA GLN A 117 23.97 -13.58 -17.99
C GLN A 117 24.79 -12.37 -18.42
#